data_AF-A0A1H6F739-F1
#
_entry.id   AF-A0A1H6F739-F1
#
_cell.length_a   1.000
_cell.length_b   1.000
_cell.length_c   1.000
_cell.angle_alpha   90.00
_cell.angle_beta   90.00
_cell.angle_gamma   90.00
#
_symmetry.space_group_name_H-M   'P 1'
#
loop_
_entity.id
_entity.type
_entity.pdbx_description
1 polymer ?
#
loop_
_entity_poly.entity_id
_entity_poly.type
_entity_poly.pdbx_seq_one_letter_code
_entity_poly.pdbx_strand_id
1 'polypeptide(L)'
;MPDVTIDTYFDVHTVGKQEDGTTTTHFFKDGEGRWKMTPIFAMHVISSSEEMPSYGISLEYSNGYTVLMPTDTQHMIPQQLVSHYRKANRIYMDCETSPFPTGVHPHISNLIHDMDADIQKKCLLYHYDQPPEIPDNMFYGILKAGDVHHYPD
;
A
#
# COMPACT_ATOMS: atom_id res chain seq x y z
N MET A 1 -29.19 16.06 -21.94
CA MET A 1 -27.92 15.78 -21.23
C MET A 1 -27.23 14.69 -22.02
N PRO A 2 -25.98 14.85 -22.48
CA PRO A 2 -25.24 13.70 -23.00
C PRO A 2 -25.07 12.65 -21.89
N ASP A 3 -25.13 11.37 -22.23
CA ASP A 3 -24.86 10.27 -21.30
C ASP A 3 -23.37 10.32 -20.92
N VAL A 4 -23.07 10.86 -19.74
CA VAL A 4 -21.71 10.92 -19.20
C VAL A 4 -21.54 9.80 -18.18
N THR A 5 -20.67 8.85 -18.52
CA THR A 5 -20.26 7.72 -17.66
C THR A 5 -18.78 7.85 -17.28
N ILE A 6 -18.31 7.02 -16.34
CA ILE A 6 -16.89 6.94 -15.99
C ILE A 6 -16.02 6.67 -17.23
N ASP A 7 -16.49 5.80 -18.13
CA ASP A 7 -15.81 5.44 -19.38
C ASP A 7 -15.77 6.58 -20.39
N THR A 8 -16.58 7.62 -20.20
CA THR A 8 -16.59 8.80 -21.07
C THR A 8 -15.43 9.75 -20.76
N TYR A 9 -14.89 9.70 -19.53
CA TYR A 9 -13.82 10.58 -19.07
C TYR A 9 -12.51 9.85 -18.75
N PHE A 10 -12.59 8.58 -18.38
CA PHE A 10 -11.45 7.79 -17.93
C PHE A 10 -11.20 6.63 -18.88
N ASP A 11 -9.92 6.33 -19.13
CA ASP A 11 -9.49 5.09 -19.74
C ASP A 11 -9.44 4.02 -18.63
N VAL A 12 -10.52 3.24 -18.50
CA VAL A 12 -10.70 2.29 -17.40
C VAL A 12 -10.02 0.95 -17.72
N HIS A 13 -9.09 0.55 -16.86
CA HIS A 13 -8.40 -0.74 -16.95
C HIS A 13 -8.78 -1.62 -15.76
N THR A 14 -9.42 -2.77 -16.02
CA THR A 14 -9.70 -3.75 -14.97
C THR A 14 -8.42 -4.47 -14.55
N VAL A 15 -8.28 -4.74 -13.25
CA VAL A 15 -7.14 -5.48 -12.69
C VAL A 15 -7.59 -6.46 -11.62
N GLY A 16 -6.83 -7.54 -11.44
CA GLY A 16 -7.08 -8.54 -10.42
C GLY A 16 -7.89 -9.74 -10.93
N LYS A 17 -8.40 -10.55 -10.00
CA LYS A 17 -9.13 -11.77 -10.31
C LYS A 17 -10.52 -11.45 -10.86
N GLN A 18 -10.83 -11.98 -12.03
CA GLN A 18 -12.10 -11.84 -12.73
C GLN A 18 -13.06 -12.98 -12.33
N GLU A 19 -14.35 -12.84 -12.67
CA GLU A 19 -15.39 -13.83 -12.36
C GLU A 19 -15.10 -15.21 -12.96
N ASP A 20 -14.48 -15.25 -14.14
CA ASP A 20 -14.06 -16.48 -14.83
C ASP A 20 -12.79 -17.12 -14.22
N GLY A 21 -12.25 -16.53 -13.15
CA GLY A 21 -11.06 -16.97 -12.45
C GLY A 21 -9.75 -16.51 -13.08
N THR A 22 -9.78 -15.83 -14.23
CA THR A 22 -8.58 -15.22 -14.82
C THR A 22 -8.07 -14.07 -13.96
N THR A 23 -6.78 -13.74 -14.06
CA THR A 23 -6.21 -12.57 -13.37
C THR A 23 -5.74 -11.56 -14.39
N THR A 24 -6.43 -10.43 -14.47
CA THR A 24 -6.05 -9.31 -15.33
C THR A 24 -4.92 -8.54 -14.68
N THR A 25 -3.82 -8.40 -15.40
CA THR A 25 -2.66 -7.61 -14.98
C THR A 25 -2.55 -6.40 -15.89
N HIS A 26 -2.35 -5.23 -15.31
CA HIS A 26 -2.10 -4.03 -16.09
C HIS A 26 -0.61 -3.71 -16.15
N PHE A 27 -0.15 -3.28 -17.32
CA PHE A 27 1.21 -2.81 -17.53
C PHE A 27 1.16 -1.41 -18.11
N PHE A 28 1.98 -0.52 -17.58
CA PHE A 28 2.14 0.83 -18.11
C PHE A 28 3.62 1.14 -18.33
N LYS A 29 3.88 2.13 -19.18
CA LYS A 29 5.22 2.66 -19.42
C LYS A 29 5.39 3.98 -18.70
N ASP A 30 6.60 4.22 -18.21
CA ASP A 30 7.03 5.48 -17.64
C ASP A 30 8.45 5.77 -18.14
N GLY A 31 8.58 6.71 -19.08
CA GLY A 31 9.79 6.87 -19.89
C GLY A 31 10.18 5.60 -20.65
N GLU A 32 11.44 5.17 -20.48
CA GLU A 32 11.95 3.90 -21.01
C GLU A 32 11.57 2.68 -20.15
N GLY A 33 10.99 2.94 -18.98
CA GLY A 33 10.62 1.95 -17.99
C GLY A 33 9.29 1.27 -18.27
N ARG A 34 9.14 0.05 -17.75
CA ARG A 34 7.87 -0.69 -17.76
C ARG A 34 7.52 -1.14 -16.36
N TRP A 35 6.29 -0.87 -15.97
CA TRP A 35 5.72 -1.23 -14.68
C TRP A 35 4.63 -2.28 -14.85
N LYS A 36 4.62 -3.26 -13.95
CA LYS A 36 3.53 -4.20 -13.74
C LYS A 36 2.76 -3.78 -12.50
N MET A 37 1.45 -3.55 -12.64
CA MET A 37 0.56 -3.24 -11.54
C MET A 37 -0.23 -4.49 -11.12
N THR A 38 -0.18 -4.83 -9.84
CA THR A 38 -0.92 -5.96 -9.27
C THR A 38 -1.72 -5.48 -8.06
N PRO A 39 -3.06 -5.63 -8.04
CA PRO A 39 -3.85 -5.31 -6.87
C PRO A 39 -3.55 -6.31 -5.75
N ILE A 40 -3.48 -5.82 -4.53
CA ILE A 40 -3.19 -6.59 -3.32
C ILE A 40 -4.42 -6.52 -2.42
N PHE A 41 -5.03 -7.66 -2.15
CA PHE A 41 -6.19 -7.73 -1.29
C PHE A 41 -5.78 -7.72 0.19
N ALA A 42 -6.35 -6.79 0.96
CA ALA A 42 -6.22 -6.70 2.40
C ALA A 42 -7.61 -6.57 3.04
N MET A 43 -7.78 -7.17 4.22
CA MET A 43 -8.98 -6.96 5.02
C MET A 43 -8.79 -5.69 5.85
N HIS A 44 -9.64 -4.68 5.63
CA HIS A 44 -9.48 -3.36 6.27
C HIS A 44 -10.16 -3.29 7.63
N VAL A 45 -11.40 -3.80 7.78
CA VAL A 45 -12.12 -3.85 9.06
C VAL A 45 -13.07 -5.05 9.09
N ILE A 46 -13.11 -5.76 10.22
CA ILE A 46 -14.22 -6.63 10.61
C ILE A 46 -15.06 -5.86 11.63
N SER A 47 -16.16 -5.24 11.21
CA SER A 47 -17.13 -4.63 12.13
C SER A 47 -18.17 -5.67 12.54
N SER A 48 -19.01 -5.38 13.54
CA SER A 48 -20.10 -6.27 13.96
C SER A 48 -21.17 -6.53 12.90
N SER A 49 -21.06 -5.93 11.71
CA SER A 49 -22.08 -6.02 10.65
C SER A 49 -21.53 -6.35 9.26
N GLU A 50 -20.33 -5.89 8.90
CA GLU A 50 -19.78 -6.08 7.54
C GLU A 50 -18.25 -6.14 7.52
N GLU A 51 -17.72 -7.01 6.65
CA GLU A 51 -16.32 -7.08 6.24
C GLU A 51 -16.08 -6.10 5.10
N MET A 52 -15.21 -5.10 5.31
CA MET A 52 -14.86 -4.15 4.25
C MET A 52 -13.55 -4.58 3.56
N PRO A 53 -13.60 -5.05 2.30
CA PRO A 53 -12.40 -5.35 1.55
C PRO A 53 -11.68 -4.06 1.19
N SER A 54 -10.34 -4.08 1.23
CA SER A 54 -9.53 -3.01 0.68
C SER A 54 -8.46 -3.56 -0.26
N TYR A 55 -8.10 -2.74 -1.24
CA TYR A 55 -7.19 -3.12 -2.30
C TYR A 55 -6.00 -2.17 -2.31
N GLY A 56 -4.85 -2.69 -1.90
CA GLY A 56 -3.56 -2.09 -2.14
C GLY A 56 -3.06 -2.36 -3.55
N ILE A 57 -1.86 -1.87 -3.84
CA ILE A 57 -1.18 -2.00 -5.12
C ILE A 57 0.26 -2.43 -4.88
N SER A 58 0.72 -3.41 -5.66
CA SER A 58 2.13 -3.71 -5.85
C SER A 58 2.55 -3.29 -7.27
N LEU A 59 3.57 -2.45 -7.34
CA LEU A 59 4.20 -2.02 -8.57
C LEU A 59 5.55 -2.73 -8.70
N GLU A 60 5.75 -3.45 -9.81
CA GLU A 60 7.02 -4.10 -10.12
C GLU A 60 7.60 -3.49 -11.39
N TYR A 61 8.79 -2.90 -11.25
CA TYR A 61 9.56 -2.38 -12.37
C TYR A 61 10.26 -3.50 -13.14
N SER A 62 10.56 -3.28 -14.41
CA SER A 62 11.17 -4.28 -15.28
C SER A 62 12.52 -4.84 -14.82
N ASN A 63 13.24 -4.15 -13.93
CA ASN A 63 14.49 -4.64 -13.33
C ASN A 63 14.29 -5.45 -12.04
N GLY A 64 13.04 -5.63 -11.59
CA GLY A 64 12.68 -6.32 -10.34
C GLY A 64 12.50 -5.42 -9.11
N TYR A 65 12.72 -4.10 -9.22
CA TYR A 65 12.41 -3.16 -8.12
C TYR A 65 10.90 -3.17 -7.86
N THR A 66 10.52 -3.22 -6.58
CA THR A 66 9.12 -3.33 -6.18
C THR A 66 8.74 -2.28 -5.15
N VAL A 67 7.59 -1.64 -5.41
CA VAL A 67 6.93 -0.72 -4.49
C VAL A 67 5.63 -1.38 -4.03
N LEU A 68 5.38 -1.39 -2.72
CA LEU A 68 4.16 -1.89 -2.12
C LEU A 68 3.40 -0.75 -1.45
N MET A 69 2.13 -0.60 -1.81
CA MET A 69 1.15 0.27 -1.16
C MET A 69 0.04 -0.67 -0.69
N PRO A 70 0.13 -1.26 0.51
CA PRO A 70 -0.77 -2.31 0.95
C PRO A 70 -2.20 -1.83 1.20
N THR A 71 -2.47 -0.51 1.12
CA THR A 71 -3.70 0.19 1.54
C THR A 71 -3.79 0.35 3.05
N ASP A 72 -4.85 1.00 3.50
CA ASP A 72 -5.21 1.07 4.90
C ASP A 72 -5.58 -0.33 5.41
N THR A 73 -4.99 -0.79 6.49
CA THR A 73 -5.08 -2.21 6.92
C THR A 73 -5.22 -2.33 8.43
N GLN A 74 -6.10 -3.22 8.90
CA GLN A 74 -6.24 -3.46 10.34
C GLN A 74 -4.97 -4.02 10.97
N HIS A 75 -4.26 -4.85 10.23
CA HIS A 75 -3.10 -5.57 10.71
C HIS A 75 -1.82 -5.02 10.08
N MET A 76 -0.76 -4.95 10.88
CA MET A 76 0.56 -4.48 10.46
C MET A 76 1.11 -5.24 9.26
N ILE A 77 1.11 -6.58 9.30
CA ILE A 77 1.47 -7.43 8.15
C ILE A 77 0.55 -8.65 8.17
N PRO A 78 -0.54 -8.64 7.37
CA PRO A 78 -1.37 -9.84 7.21
C PRO A 78 -0.53 -11.01 6.69
N GLN A 79 -0.74 -12.22 7.24
CA GLN A 79 0.08 -13.40 6.90
C GLN A 79 0.14 -13.69 5.39
N GLN A 80 -0.98 -13.49 4.69
CA GLN A 80 -1.08 -13.66 3.25
C GLN A 80 -0.23 -12.66 2.44
N LEU A 81 0.19 -11.55 3.05
CA LEU A 81 0.96 -10.50 2.39
C LEU A 81 2.46 -10.53 2.74
N VAL A 82 2.90 -11.37 3.69
CA VAL A 82 4.31 -11.39 4.17
C VAL A 82 5.32 -11.48 3.02
N SER A 83 5.04 -12.28 1.98
CA SER A 83 5.92 -12.40 0.82
C SER A 83 6.06 -11.08 0.04
N HIS A 84 4.97 -10.32 -0.10
CA HIS A 84 4.97 -9.01 -0.75
C HIS A 84 5.78 -7.98 0.05
N TYR A 85 5.60 -7.94 1.37
CA TYR A 85 6.37 -7.04 2.25
C TYR A 85 7.87 -7.37 2.21
N ARG A 86 8.23 -8.66 2.19
CA ARG A 86 9.64 -9.07 2.10
C ARG A 86 10.27 -8.74 0.75
N LYS A 87 9.53 -8.94 -0.34
CA LYS A 87 10.01 -8.66 -1.72
C LYS A 87 10.18 -7.15 -1.96
N ALA A 88 9.29 -6.32 -1.38
CA ALA A 88 9.28 -4.88 -1.56
C ALA A 88 10.66 -4.25 -1.30
N ASN A 89 11.03 -3.30 -2.16
CA ASN A 89 12.15 -2.39 -1.95
C ASN A 89 11.68 -1.15 -1.17
N ARG A 90 10.44 -0.72 -1.43
CA ARG A 90 9.78 0.40 -0.76
C ARG A 90 8.36 0.01 -0.36
N ILE A 91 7.93 0.41 0.83
CA ILE A 91 6.60 0.13 1.36
C ILE A 91 5.98 1.45 1.81
N TYR A 92 4.76 1.77 1.39
CA TYR A 92 3.98 2.89 1.91
C TYR A 92 3.10 2.33 3.03
N MET A 93 3.50 2.53 4.27
CA MET A 93 2.92 1.85 5.42
C MET A 93 1.90 2.74 6.13
N ASP A 94 0.68 2.23 6.26
CA ASP A 94 -0.39 2.82 7.08
C ASP A 94 0.09 2.91 8.54
N CYS A 95 -0.09 4.07 9.16
CA CYS A 95 0.49 4.41 10.44
C CYS A 95 -0.44 5.34 11.22
N GLU A 96 -1.15 4.78 12.19
CA GLU A 96 -1.93 5.56 13.14
C GLU A 96 -1.05 6.16 14.24
N THR A 97 -1.33 7.40 14.62
CA THR A 97 -0.63 8.12 15.70
C THR A 97 -1.60 8.73 16.72
N SER A 98 -2.85 8.29 16.69
CA SER A 98 -3.83 8.65 17.70
C SER A 98 -3.31 8.31 19.11
N PRO A 99 -3.76 9.00 20.17
CA PRO A 99 -3.19 8.79 21.51
C PRO A 99 -3.31 7.37 22.06
N PHE A 100 -4.25 6.57 21.51
CA PHE A 100 -4.47 5.17 21.86
C PHE A 100 -4.85 4.39 20.60
N PRO A 101 -4.37 3.15 20.42
CA PRO A 101 -4.71 2.34 19.25
C PRO A 101 -6.23 2.21 19.06
N THR A 102 -6.74 2.60 17.90
CA THR A 102 -8.19 2.43 17.59
C THR A 102 -8.55 0.99 17.29
N GLY A 103 -7.56 0.18 16.89
CA GLY A 103 -7.77 -1.18 16.41
C GLY A 103 -8.25 -1.26 14.96
N VAL A 104 -8.25 -0.13 14.24
CA VAL A 104 -8.62 -0.02 12.82
C VAL A 104 -7.39 0.05 11.91
N HIS A 105 -6.29 0.61 12.42
CA HIS A 105 -5.05 0.82 11.68
C HIS A 105 -3.85 0.32 12.50
N PRO A 106 -2.67 0.12 11.86
CA PRO A 106 -1.46 -0.24 12.57
C PRO A 106 -0.96 0.98 13.35
N HIS A 107 -1.06 0.91 14.67
CA HIS A 107 -0.58 1.98 15.54
C HIS A 107 0.95 2.05 15.55
N ILE A 108 1.50 3.27 15.57
CA ILE A 108 2.95 3.52 15.51
C ILE A 108 3.76 2.74 16.55
N SER A 109 3.23 2.53 17.76
CA SER A 109 3.90 1.73 18.80
C SER A 109 4.17 0.30 18.33
N ASN A 110 3.22 -0.33 17.65
CA ASN A 110 3.34 -1.70 17.16
C ASN A 110 4.33 -1.73 16.00
N LEU A 111 4.30 -0.71 15.13
CA LEU A 111 5.27 -0.56 14.05
C LEU A 111 6.70 -0.45 14.59
N ILE A 112 6.91 0.27 15.70
CA ILE A 112 8.23 0.43 16.33
C ILE A 112 8.69 -0.87 17.03
N HIS A 113 7.80 -1.53 17.76
CA HIS A 113 8.18 -2.61 18.68
C HIS A 113 8.10 -4.02 18.07
N ASP A 114 7.18 -4.24 17.14
CA ASP A 114 6.83 -5.60 16.68
C ASP A 114 7.17 -5.85 15.20
N MET A 115 7.39 -4.80 14.41
CA MET A 115 7.77 -4.95 12.99
C MET A 115 9.23 -5.39 12.86
N ASP A 116 9.48 -6.31 11.93
CA ASP A 116 10.84 -6.72 11.57
C ASP A 116 11.66 -5.51 11.07
N ALA A 117 12.88 -5.35 11.58
CA ALA A 117 13.73 -4.19 11.31
C ALA A 117 14.11 -4.02 9.84
N ASP A 118 14.21 -5.11 9.06
CA ASP A 118 14.49 -5.03 7.63
C ASP A 118 13.26 -4.57 6.84
N ILE A 119 12.06 -4.80 7.37
CA ILE A 119 10.82 -4.25 6.81
C ILE A 119 10.67 -2.78 7.22
N GLN A 120 10.91 -2.42 8.49
CA GLN A 120 10.85 -1.04 8.98
C GLN A 120 11.64 -0.08 8.09
N LYS A 121 12.90 -0.44 7.77
CA LYS A 121 13.81 0.37 6.92
C LYS A 121 13.32 0.60 5.50
N LYS A 122 12.32 -0.17 5.05
CA LYS A 122 11.69 -0.02 3.73
C LYS A 122 10.45 0.88 3.77
N CYS A 123 9.89 1.12 4.94
CA CYS A 123 8.60 1.79 5.11
C CYS A 123 8.70 3.32 5.08
N LEU A 124 7.87 3.92 4.25
CA LEU A 124 7.43 5.31 4.29
C LEU A 124 6.10 5.35 5.05
N LEU A 125 6.06 6.03 6.19
CA LEU A 125 4.86 6.09 7.03
C LEU A 125 3.89 7.14 6.49
N TYR A 126 2.61 6.79 6.34
CA TYR A 126 1.52 7.71 5.95
C TYR A 126 0.27 7.47 6.79
N HIS A 127 -0.79 8.25 6.55
CA HIS A 127 -2.09 8.07 7.20
C HIS A 127 -2.12 8.32 8.72
N TYR A 128 -1.21 9.18 9.19
CA TYR A 128 -1.10 9.55 10.59
C TYR A 128 -1.96 10.77 10.94
N ASP A 129 -2.53 10.80 12.15
CA ASP A 129 -3.21 11.97 12.72
C ASP A 129 -2.26 13.14 12.97
N GLN A 130 -1.06 12.84 13.49
CA GLN A 130 0.03 13.79 13.75
C GLN A 130 1.35 13.17 13.30
N PRO A 131 2.35 13.97 12.89
CA PRO A 131 3.64 13.42 12.47
C PRO A 131 4.23 12.49 13.55
N PRO A 132 4.57 11.23 13.22
CA PRO A 132 5.05 10.28 14.21
C PRO A 132 6.43 10.66 14.75
N GLU A 133 6.60 10.56 16.07
CA GLU A 133 7.89 10.72 16.74
C GLU A 133 8.62 9.37 16.75
N ILE A 134 9.60 9.20 15.86
CA ILE A 134 10.34 7.95 15.66
C ILE A 134 11.85 8.15 15.81
N PRO A 135 12.59 7.13 16.26
CA PRO A 135 14.06 7.16 16.23
C PRO A 135 14.59 7.32 14.80
N ASP A 136 15.69 8.06 14.68
CA ASP A 136 16.37 8.28 13.39
C ASP A 136 16.74 6.94 12.73
N ASN A 137 16.57 6.86 11.41
CA ASN A 137 16.91 5.71 10.56
C ASN A 137 16.14 4.40 10.86
N MET A 138 15.11 4.43 11.69
CA MET A 138 14.26 3.27 11.93
C MET A 138 13.39 2.95 10.71
N PHE A 139 12.76 3.98 10.15
CA PHE A 139 11.94 3.90 8.94
C PHE A 139 12.63 4.61 7.78
N TYR A 140 12.23 4.33 6.54
CA TYR A 140 12.76 5.04 5.37
C TYR A 140 12.40 6.53 5.42
N GLY A 141 11.20 6.84 5.92
CA GLY A 141 10.79 8.22 6.14
C GLY A 141 9.33 8.34 6.55
N ILE A 142 8.91 9.58 6.73
CA ILE A 142 7.53 9.96 6.98
C ILE A 142 7.04 10.71 5.73
N LEU A 143 6.01 10.19 5.08
CA LEU A 143 5.42 10.78 3.89
C LEU A 143 4.69 12.07 4.25
N LYS A 144 4.89 13.11 3.45
CA LYS A 144 4.21 14.41 3.58
C LYS A 144 3.38 14.70 2.35
N ALA A 145 2.35 15.53 2.54
CA ALA A 145 1.53 15.99 1.43
C ALA A 145 2.40 16.77 0.41
N GLY A 146 2.33 16.35 -0.86
CA GLY A 146 3.11 16.94 -1.94
C GLY A 146 4.47 16.28 -2.21
N ASP A 147 4.85 15.24 -1.45
CA ASP A 147 6.07 14.49 -1.72
C ASP A 147 6.00 13.80 -3.09
N VAL A 148 7.12 13.84 -3.82
CA VAL A 148 7.31 13.16 -5.10
C VAL A 148 8.51 12.24 -4.97
N HIS A 149 8.29 10.96 -5.28
CA HIS A 149 9.35 9.96 -5.26
C HIS A 149 9.61 9.43 -6.66
N HIS A 150 10.88 9.24 -6.98
CA HIS A 150 11.32 8.67 -8.25
C HIS A 150 11.87 7.27 -7.99
N TYR A 151 11.40 6.30 -8.77
CA TYR A 151 11.83 4.90 -8.66
C TYR A 151 12.08 4.31 -10.05
N PRO A 152 12.93 3.27 -10.17
CA PRO A 152 13.83 2.76 -9.13
C PRO A 152 14.95 3.75 -8.76
N ASP A 153 15.47 3.63 -7.54
CA ASP A 153 16.67 4.35 -7.08
C ASP A 153 17.95 3.83 -7.77
#